data_AF-A0A3B0VS22-F1
#
_entry.id   AF-A0A3B0VS22-F1
#
_cell.length_a   1.000
_cell.length_b   1.000
_cell.length_c   1.000
_cell.angle_alpha   90.00
_cell.angle_beta   90.00
_cell.angle_gamma   90.00
#
_symmetry.space_group_name_H-M   'P 1'
#
loop_
_entity.id
_entity.type
_entity.pdbx_description
1 polymer ?
#
loop_
_entity_poly.entity_id
_entity_poly.type
_entity_poly.pdbx_seq_one_letter_code
_entity_poly.pdbx_strand_id
1 'polypeptide(L)' 'TATWQISYSGPAGDQSSPIIGLTEPTRAYTLTGLSNYTPYTITLNAILDSSPILTDTVTVMPTDTFVYLPVVKRP' A
#
# COMPACT_ATOMS: atom_id res chain seq x y z
N THR A 1 0.71 -17.06 -13.49
CA THR A 1 1.41 -15.85 -13.02
C THR A 1 0.52 -15.15 -12.03
N ALA A 2 1.06 -14.72 -10.88
CA ALA A 2 0.26 -13.99 -9.90
C ALA A 2 0.09 -12.51 -10.30
N THR A 3 -0.98 -11.87 -9.82
CA THR A 3 -1.20 -10.42 -9.93
C THR A 3 -1.21 -9.79 -8.54
N TRP A 4 -0.89 -8.51 -8.46
CA TRP A 4 -1.01 -7.79 -7.19
C TRP A 4 -2.44 -7.24 -7.02
N GLN A 5 -2.92 -7.27 -5.78
CA GLN A 5 -4.13 -6.59 -5.36
C GLN A 5 -3.80 -5.77 -4.11
N ILE A 6 -4.12 -4.47 -4.13
CA ILE A 6 -3.92 -3.58 -2.99
C ILE A 6 -5.29 -3.21 -2.45
N SER A 7 -5.58 -3.59 -1.22
CA SER A 7 -6.74 -3.12 -0.48
C SER A 7 -6.28 -2.09 0.53
N TYR A 8 -7.08 -1.07 0.79
CA TYR A 8 -6.86 -0.18 1.93
C TYR A 8 -8.16 0.15 2.66
N SER A 9 -8.03 0.47 3.94
CA SER A 9 -9.11 0.90 4.83
C SER A 9 -8.78 2.25 5.44
N GLY A 10 -9.73 3.18 5.39
CA GLY A 10 -9.62 4.59 5.79
C GLY A 10 -10.67 5.43 5.06
N PRO A 11 -10.60 6.78 5.15
CA PRO A 11 -11.41 7.65 4.30
C PRO A 11 -11.17 7.40 2.82
N ALA A 12 -12.12 7.78 1.97
CA ALA A 12 -11.98 7.64 0.52
C ALA A 12 -10.75 8.44 0.01
N GLY A 13 -9.88 7.77 -0.74
CA GLY A 13 -8.87 8.40 -1.58
C GLY A 13 -9.32 8.49 -3.03
N ASP A 14 -8.39 8.83 -3.94
CA ASP A 14 -8.69 8.93 -5.38
C ASP A 14 -8.93 7.56 -6.03
N GLN A 15 -8.24 6.53 -5.54
CA GLN A 15 -8.37 5.16 -6.06
C GLN A 15 -9.40 4.37 -5.25
N SER A 16 -10.34 3.69 -5.92
CA SER A 16 -11.25 2.78 -5.24
C SER A 16 -10.49 1.56 -4.69
N SER A 17 -10.83 1.16 -3.46
CA SER A 17 -10.33 -0.07 -2.83
C SER A 17 -11.31 -1.22 -3.09
N PRO A 18 -10.86 -2.41 -3.55
CA PRO A 18 -9.47 -2.78 -3.84
C PRO A 18 -9.01 -2.32 -5.24
N ILE A 19 -7.70 -2.07 -5.34
CA ILE A 19 -7.00 -1.83 -6.61
C ILE A 19 -6.57 -3.18 -7.18
N ILE A 20 -6.98 -3.44 -8.42
CA ILE A 20 -6.76 -4.70 -9.15
C ILE A 20 -6.07 -4.44 -10.50
N GLY A 21 -5.66 -5.50 -11.19
CA GLY A 21 -5.04 -5.42 -12.52
C GLY A 21 -3.54 -5.08 -12.50
N LEU A 22 -2.91 -5.07 -11.33
CA LEU A 22 -1.48 -4.85 -11.18
C LEU A 22 -0.71 -6.12 -11.55
N THR A 23 0.26 -6.00 -12.45
CA THR A 23 1.06 -7.13 -12.92
C THR A 23 2.20 -7.44 -11.96
N GLU A 24 2.64 -8.70 -11.88
CA GLU A 24 3.77 -9.17 -11.07
C GLU A 24 5.03 -8.25 -11.10
N PRO A 25 5.50 -7.73 -12.25
CA PRO A 25 6.70 -6.89 -12.29
C PRO A 25 6.52 -5.52 -11.62
N THR A 26 5.32 -5.13 -11.21
CA THR A 26 5.07 -3.88 -10.48
C THR A 26 5.76 -3.92 -9.12
N ARG A 27 6.66 -2.96 -8.88
CA ARG A 27 7.41 -2.85 -7.61
C ARG A 27 7.06 -1.61 -6.78
N ALA A 28 6.30 -0.69 -7.36
CA ALA A 28 5.84 0.52 -6.68
C ALA A 28 4.45 0.91 -7.21
N TYR A 29 3.61 1.41 -6.32
CA TYR A 29 2.30 1.96 -6.64
C TYR A 29 2.02 3.14 -5.71
N THR A 30 1.56 4.26 -6.27
CA THR A 30 1.28 5.48 -5.50
C THR A 30 -0.22 5.60 -5.26
N LEU A 31 -0.62 5.69 -3.99
CA LEU A 31 -1.98 6.07 -3.59
C LEU A 31 -2.06 7.59 -3.46
N THR A 32 -3.08 8.21 -4.04
CA THR A 32 -3.30 9.67 -4.02
C THR A 32 -4.65 10.03 -3.42
N GLY A 33 -4.84 11.31 -3.11
CA GLY A 33 -6.08 11.82 -2.52
C GLY A 33 -6.33 11.37 -1.08
N LEU A 34 -5.31 10.82 -0.40
CA LEU A 34 -5.43 10.41 1.00
C LEU A 34 -5.42 11.62 1.93
N SER A 35 -6.23 11.56 3.00
CA SER A 35 -6.27 12.60 4.02
C SER A 35 -5.04 12.55 4.91
N ASN A 36 -4.34 13.67 5.04
CA ASN A 36 -3.22 13.79 5.98
C ASN A 36 -3.69 13.57 7.43
N TYR A 37 -2.77 13.09 8.27
CA TYR A 37 -2.99 12.83 9.69
C TYR A 37 -4.11 11.82 9.99
N THR A 38 -4.48 11.02 8.99
CA THR A 38 -5.45 9.94 9.14
C THR A 38 -4.76 8.60 8.94
N PRO A 39 -4.93 7.62 9.85
CA PRO A 39 -4.36 6.30 9.66
C PRO A 39 -5.07 5.55 8.52
N TYR A 40 -4.29 4.90 7.68
CA TYR A 40 -4.71 3.99 6.64
C TYR A 40 -4.09 2.62 6.87
N THR A 41 -4.90 1.57 6.83
CA THR A 41 -4.41 0.19 6.83
C THR A 41 -4.40 -0.31 5.40
N ILE A 42 -3.22 -0.60 4.88
CA ILE A 42 -2.98 -1.09 3.52
C ILE A 42 -2.67 -2.59 3.60
N THR A 43 -3.36 -3.39 2.78
CA THR A 43 -3.14 -4.82 2.63
C THR A 43 -2.74 -5.11 1.19
N LEU A 44 -1.54 -5.65 0.99
CA LEU A 44 -1.05 -6.14 -0.29
C LEU A 44 -1.29 -7.65 -0.37
N ASN A 45 -1.91 -8.10 -1.47
CA ASN A 45 -2.08 -9.51 -1.76
C ASN A 45 -1.43 -9.87 -3.10
N ALA A 46 -0.73 -11.00 -3.16
CA ALA A 46 -0.44 -11.69 -4.41
C ALA A 46 -1.56 -12.68 -4.71
N ILE A 47 -2.28 -12.48 -5.80
CA ILE A 47 -3.41 -13.30 -6.23
C ILE A 47 -2.95 -14.28 -7.32
N LEU A 48 -3.14 -15.58 -7.11
CA LEU A 48 -2.96 -16.62 -8.11
C LEU A 48 -4.25 -17.45 -8.19
N ASP A 49 -4.80 -17.66 -9.38
CA ASP A 49 -6.04 -18.40 -9.61
C ASP A 49 -7.21 -17.93 -8.71
N SER A 50 -7.36 -16.61 -8.58
CA SER A 50 -8.37 -15.92 -7.74
C SER A 50 -8.22 -16.13 -6.22
N SER A 51 -7.09 -16.70 -5.77
CA SER A 51 -6.79 -16.90 -4.35
C SER A 51 -5.56 -16.12 -3.91
N PRO A 52 -5.57 -15.47 -2.73
CA PRO A 52 -4.37 -14.86 -2.17
C PRO A 52 -3.37 -15.95 -1.73
N ILE A 53 -2.16 -15.90 -2.29
CA ILE A 53 -1.05 -16.80 -1.95
C ILE A 53 -0.03 -16.13 -1.02
N LEU A 54 -0.03 -14.79 -0.96
CA LEU A 54 0.78 -13.99 -0.05
C LEU A 54 -0.02 -12.76 0.35
N THR A 55 0.05 -12.40 1.63
CA THR A 55 -0.61 -11.23 2.20
C THR A 55 0.37 -10.50 3.10
N ASP A 56 0.48 -9.19 2.92
CA ASP A 56 1.22 -8.30 3.80
C ASP A 56 0.32 -7.12 4.20
N THR A 57 0.44 -6.63 5.43
CA THR A 57 -0.39 -5.54 5.94
C THR A 57 0.45 -4.52 6.68
N VAL A 58 0.26 -3.25 6.35
CA VAL A 58 0.93 -2.12 7.00
C VAL A 58 -0.08 -1.04 7.32
N THR A 59 0.08 -0.40 8.49
CA THR A 59 -0.68 0.81 8.83
C THR A 59 0.25 2.00 8.72
N VAL A 60 -0.17 3.00 7.93
CA VAL A 60 0.58 4.22 7.67
C VAL A 60 -0.30 5.44 7.88
N MET A 61 0.30 6.60 8.14
CA MET A 61 -0.42 7.86 8.26
C MET A 61 0.24 8.87 7.31
N PRO A 62 -0.41 9.22 6.18
CA PRO A 62 0.08 10.28 5.31
C PRO A 62 0.21 11.59 6.07
N THR A 63 1.26 12.35 5.79
CA THR A 63 1.50 13.66 6.37
C THR A 63 2.09 14.58 5.31
N ASP A 64 1.85 15.87 5.43
CA ASP A 64 2.53 16.95 4.70
C ASP A 64 3.95 17.23 5.26
N THR A 65 4.34 16.55 6.34
CA THR A 65 5.67 16.65 6.93
C THR A 65 6.58 15.54 6.38
N PHE A 66 7.62 15.91 5.64
CA PHE A 66 8.66 14.96 5.25
C PHE A 66 9.52 14.57 6.45
N VAL A 67 9.19 13.45 7.10
CA VAL A 67 10.05 12.87 8.15
C VAL A 67 11.13 12.04 7.47
N TYR A 68 12.36 12.58 7.41
CA TYR A 68 13.54 11.77 7.11
C TYR A 68 13.94 10.98 8.35
N LEU A 69 13.92 9.64 8.26
CA LEU A 69 14.48 8.80 9.31
C LEU A 69 15.98 9.13 9.46
N PRO A 70 16.51 9.27 10.69
CA PRO A 70 17.94 9.42 10.88
C PRO A 70 18.64 8.15 10.38
N VAL A 71 19.68 8.34 9.57
CA VAL A 71 20.53 7.25 9.10
C VAL A 71 21.25 6.67 10.31
N VAL A 72 20.78 5.52 10.82
CA VAL A 72 21.50 4.76 11.84
C VAL A 72 22.68 4.08 11.17
N LYS A 73 23.85 4.70 11.19
CA LYS A 73 25.11 4.00 10.91
C LYS A 73 25.47 3.17 12.15
N ARG A 74 25.55 1.84 12.01
CA ARG A 74 26.20 1.00 13.02
C ARG A 74 27.71 1.26 12.97
N PRO A 75 28.40 1.33 14.13
CA PRO A 75 29.85 1.44 14.18
C PRO A 75 30.56 0.18 13.64
#